data_AF-A0A7X8PS14-F1
#
_entry.id   AF-A0A7X8PS14-F1
#
_cell.length_a   1.000
_cell.length_b   1.000
_cell.length_c   1.000
_cell.angle_alpha   90.00
_cell.angle_beta   90.00
_cell.angle_gamma   90.00
#
_symmetry.space_group_name_H-M   'P 1'
#
loop_
_entity.id
_entity.type
_entity.pdbx_description
1 polymer ?
#
loop_
_entity_poly.entity_id
_entity_poly.type
_entity_poly.pdbx_seq_one_letter_code
_entity_poly.pdbx_strand_id
1 'polypeptide(L)'
;MGDILSTELVMNVRMYQQAQLRTLLMSDMQELNACYKAKAYKATLILAGSILEAVLIDWLSEIKGKDFFSEEFMVKDRYTNKIKRADLIDYINEIKYIKRPDWAVQAQEAHSIRKKRNLVHAKLCINNDEINETVCRQVIEYLQNVLRTRGV
;
A
#
# COMPACT_ATOMS: atom_id res chain seq x y z
N MET A 1 -37.70 -14.85 -0.99
CA MET A 1 -36.92 -15.15 -2.21
C MET A 1 -36.09 -13.94 -2.67
N GLY A 2 -35.50 -13.18 -1.72
CA GLY A 2 -34.83 -11.89 -1.99
C GLY A 2 -33.38 -11.82 -1.51
N ASP A 3 -32.73 -12.96 -1.25
CA ASP A 3 -31.42 -13.01 -0.57
C ASP A 3 -30.29 -13.57 -1.45
N ILE A 4 -30.66 -14.36 -2.47
CA ILE A 4 -29.69 -14.95 -3.42
C ILE A 4 -29.27 -13.90 -4.46
N LEU A 5 -30.23 -13.15 -5.00
CA LEU A 5 -29.99 -12.11 -6.01
C LEU A 5 -29.13 -10.94 -5.48
N SER A 6 -29.34 -10.54 -4.23
CA SER A 6 -28.54 -9.52 -3.55
C SER A 6 -27.09 -9.98 -3.32
N THR A 7 -26.92 -11.23 -2.90
CA THR A 7 -25.59 -11.84 -2.71
C THR A 7 -24.82 -11.94 -4.03
N GLU A 8 -25.48 -12.38 -5.11
CA GLU A 8 -24.87 -12.48 -6.44
C GLU A 8 -24.48 -11.10 -7.01
N LEU A 9 -25.33 -10.08 -6.84
CA LEU A 9 -25.01 -8.69 -7.21
C LEU A 9 -23.80 -8.17 -6.44
N VAL A 10 -23.73 -8.39 -5.12
CA VAL A 10 -22.58 -7.97 -4.29
C VAL A 10 -21.31 -8.71 -4.70
N MET A 11 -21.39 -10.00 -5.02
CA MET A 11 -20.25 -10.77 -5.52
C MET A 11 -19.76 -10.25 -6.87
N ASN A 12 -20.67 -9.98 -7.80
CA ASN A 12 -20.33 -9.45 -9.12
C ASN A 12 -19.69 -8.06 -9.05
N VAL A 13 -20.20 -7.19 -8.17
CA VAL A 13 -19.60 -5.87 -7.92
C VAL A 13 -18.19 -6.00 -7.34
N ARG A 14 -17.98 -6.90 -6.35
CA ARG A 14 -16.64 -7.15 -5.79
C ARG A 14 -15.67 -7.71 -6.83
N MET A 15 -16.09 -8.67 -7.64
CA MET A 15 -15.26 -9.25 -8.71
C MET A 15 -14.85 -8.19 -9.75
N TYR A 16 -15.79 -7.32 -10.13
CA TYR A 16 -15.51 -6.23 -11.06
C TYR A 16 -14.52 -5.20 -10.49
N GLN A 17 -14.71 -4.78 -9.23
CA GLN A 17 -13.79 -3.88 -8.54
C GLN A 17 -12.39 -4.50 -8.41
N GLN A 18 -12.31 -5.78 -8.09
CA GLN A 18 -11.05 -6.51 -8.00
C GLN A 18 -10.32 -6.57 -9.36
N ALA A 19 -11.07 -6.74 -10.46
CA ALA A 19 -10.49 -6.72 -11.81
C ALA A 19 -9.92 -5.35 -12.18
N GLN A 20 -10.63 -4.26 -11.87
CA GLN A 20 -10.15 -2.90 -12.13
C GLN A 20 -8.90 -2.56 -11.31
N LEU A 21 -8.91 -2.88 -10.01
CA LEU A 21 -7.75 -2.69 -9.13
C LEU A 21 -6.54 -3.46 -9.65
N ARG A 22 -6.74 -4.70 -10.10
CA ARG A 22 -5.67 -5.54 -10.67
C ARG A 22 -5.08 -4.92 -11.93
N THR A 23 -5.91 -4.40 -12.84
CA THR A 23 -5.43 -3.72 -14.05
C THR A 23 -4.61 -2.48 -13.72
N LEU A 24 -5.07 -1.65 -12.78
CA LEU A 24 -4.35 -0.46 -12.32
C LEU A 24 -2.98 -0.86 -11.74
N LEU A 25 -2.96 -1.81 -10.80
CA LEU A 25 -1.72 -2.26 -10.16
C LEU A 25 -0.76 -2.92 -11.14
N MET A 26 -1.26 -3.64 -12.14
CA MET A 26 -0.41 -4.18 -13.21
C MET A 26 0.27 -3.07 -14.00
N SER A 27 -0.46 -2.00 -14.35
CA SER A 27 0.11 -0.83 -15.03
C SER A 27 1.18 -0.15 -14.17
N ASP A 28 0.87 0.12 -12.89
CA ASP A 28 1.81 0.78 -11.98
C ASP A 28 3.06 -0.07 -11.74
N MET A 29 2.92 -1.39 -11.66
CA MET A 29 4.05 -2.31 -11.55
C MET A 29 4.89 -2.35 -12.83
N GLN A 30 4.31 -2.17 -14.02
CA GLN A 30 5.07 -2.04 -15.26
C GLN A 30 5.89 -0.74 -15.26
N GLU A 31 5.29 0.37 -14.84
CA GLU A 31 5.97 1.65 -14.71
C GLU A 31 7.11 1.59 -13.67
N LEU A 32 6.86 0.97 -12.52
CA LEU A 32 7.85 0.71 -11.48
C LEU A 32 9.08 -0.03 -12.04
N ASN A 33 8.83 -1.09 -12.80
CA ASN A 33 9.88 -1.88 -13.44
C ASN A 33 10.62 -1.10 -14.52
N ALA A 34 9.93 -0.21 -15.26
CA ALA A 34 10.57 0.67 -16.23
C ALA A 34 11.53 1.65 -15.53
N CYS A 35 11.11 2.28 -14.43
CA CYS A 35 11.98 3.14 -13.62
C CYS A 35 13.21 2.38 -13.10
N TYR A 36 13.01 1.16 -12.58
CA TYR A 36 14.09 0.33 -12.08
C TYR A 36 15.10 -0.03 -13.18
N LYS A 37 14.63 -0.47 -14.35
CA LYS A 37 15.47 -0.80 -15.51
C LYS A 37 16.26 0.40 -16.02
N ALA A 38 15.67 1.59 -15.97
CA ALA A 38 16.33 2.85 -16.31
C ALA A 38 17.29 3.35 -15.22
N LYS A 39 17.48 2.59 -14.13
CA LYS A 39 18.29 2.97 -12.95
C LYS A 39 17.79 4.24 -12.25
N ALA A 40 16.52 4.60 -12.45
CA ALA A 40 15.88 5.73 -11.80
C ALA A 40 15.45 5.37 -10.36
N TYR A 41 16.40 4.98 -9.52
CA TYR A 41 16.15 4.36 -8.21
C TYR A 41 15.31 5.21 -7.25
N LYS A 42 15.51 6.53 -7.23
CA LYS A 42 14.67 7.44 -6.43
C LYS A 42 13.21 7.40 -6.89
N ALA A 43 12.98 7.40 -8.20
CA ALA A 43 11.64 7.28 -8.77
C ALA A 43 11.04 5.90 -8.45
N THR A 44 11.81 4.82 -8.55
CA THR A 44 11.38 3.47 -8.15
C THR A 44 10.89 3.43 -6.70
N LEU A 45 11.61 4.04 -5.76
CA LEU A 45 11.20 4.08 -4.35
C LEU A 45 9.94 4.93 -4.10
N ILE A 46 9.82 6.07 -4.80
CA ILE A 46 8.62 6.92 -4.73
C ILE A 46 7.40 6.14 -5.24
N LEU A 47 7.52 5.52 -6.41
CA LEU A 47 6.43 4.80 -7.04
C LEU A 47 6.03 3.57 -6.24
N ALA A 48 7.00 2.77 -5.75
CA ALA A 48 6.71 1.64 -4.86
C ALA A 48 5.94 2.07 -3.60
N GLY A 49 6.34 3.18 -3.00
CA GLY A 49 5.64 3.74 -1.85
C GLY A 49 4.24 4.25 -2.16
N SER A 50 4.02 4.80 -3.35
CA SER A 50 2.72 5.29 -3.81
C SER A 50 1.74 4.14 -4.10
N ILE A 51 2.22 3.08 -4.75
CA ILE A 51 1.46 1.84 -4.98
C ILE A 51 1.06 1.22 -3.64
N LEU A 52 2.00 1.10 -2.71
CA LEU A 52 1.72 0.58 -1.37
C LEU A 52 0.62 1.39 -0.67
N GLU A 53 0.71 2.72 -0.72
CA GLU A 53 -0.26 3.61 -0.09
C GLU A 53 -1.66 3.43 -0.67
N ALA A 54 -1.79 3.41 -2.00
CA ALA A 54 -3.07 3.18 -2.67
C ALA A 54 -3.71 1.84 -2.25
N VAL A 55 -2.91 0.77 -2.21
CA VAL A 55 -3.39 -0.56 -1.83
C VAL A 55 -3.84 -0.64 -0.38
N LEU A 56 -3.15 0.05 0.53
CA LEU A 56 -3.53 0.05 1.95
C LEU A 56 -4.78 0.90 2.20
N ILE A 57 -4.94 2.03 1.49
CA ILE A 57 -6.15 2.85 1.55
C ILE A 57 -7.34 2.05 1.06
N ASP A 58 -7.22 1.43 -0.11
CA ASP A 58 -8.25 0.56 -0.69
C ASP A 58 -8.62 -0.60 0.25
N TRP A 59 -7.60 -1.29 0.79
CA TRP A 59 -7.84 -2.42 1.69
C TRP A 59 -8.54 -2.01 2.98
N LEU A 60 -8.10 -0.92 3.61
CA LEU A 60 -8.75 -0.46 4.83
C LEU A 60 -10.17 0.05 4.55
N SER A 61 -10.38 0.65 3.38
CA SER A 61 -11.69 1.10 2.91
C SER A 61 -12.66 -0.06 2.81
N GLU A 62 -12.23 -1.17 2.22
CA GLU A 62 -13.00 -2.40 2.14
C GLU A 62 -13.32 -2.99 3.52
N ILE A 63 -12.32 -3.07 4.41
CA ILE A 63 -12.50 -3.62 5.75
C ILE A 63 -13.51 -2.80 6.58
N LYS A 64 -13.45 -1.47 6.49
CA LYS A 64 -14.30 -0.57 7.29
C LYS A 64 -15.59 -0.15 6.56
N GLY A 65 -15.79 -0.57 5.31
CA GLY A 65 -16.97 -0.22 4.51
C GLY A 65 -17.08 1.27 4.23
N LYS A 66 -15.96 1.97 4.06
CA LYS A 66 -15.88 3.43 3.92
C LYS A 66 -14.82 3.81 2.90
N ASP A 67 -15.09 4.77 2.01
CA ASP A 67 -14.13 5.19 0.99
C ASP A 67 -13.09 6.18 1.54
N PHE A 68 -11.90 5.69 1.88
CA PHE A 68 -10.79 6.54 2.35
C PHE A 68 -9.97 7.22 1.25
N PHE A 69 -10.33 7.05 -0.03
CA PHE A 69 -9.83 7.93 -1.09
C PHE A 69 -10.58 9.27 -1.08
N SER A 70 -11.88 9.24 -0.80
CA SER A 70 -12.73 10.43 -0.73
C SER A 70 -12.80 11.05 0.67
N GLU A 71 -12.61 10.24 1.72
CA GLU A 71 -12.75 10.67 3.10
C GLU A 71 -11.47 10.52 3.92
N GLU A 72 -11.26 11.40 4.90
CA GLU A 72 -10.10 11.31 5.78
C GLU A 72 -10.24 10.15 6.78
N PHE A 73 -9.26 9.23 6.79
CA PHE A 73 -9.11 8.29 7.88
C PHE A 73 -8.50 9.01 9.08
N MET A 74 -9.25 9.13 10.17
CA MET A 74 -8.81 9.81 11.39
C MET A 74 -8.34 8.80 12.43
N VAL A 75 -7.18 9.06 13.03
CA VAL A 75 -6.60 8.22 14.08
C VAL A 75 -6.29 9.04 15.32
N LYS A 76 -6.32 8.36 16.47
CA LYS A 76 -5.89 8.95 17.74
C LYS A 76 -4.39 8.73 17.90
N ASP A 77 -3.63 9.82 17.93
CA ASP A 77 -2.19 9.77 18.19
C ASP A 77 -1.92 9.16 19.57
N ARG A 78 -1.04 8.15 19.61
CA ARG A 78 -0.75 7.42 20.86
C ARG A 78 0.05 8.21 21.87
N TYR A 79 0.79 9.22 21.43
CA TYR A 79 1.66 10.04 22.28
C TYR A 79 0.94 11.29 22.76
N THR A 80 0.17 11.93 21.89
CA THR A 80 -0.47 13.22 22.20
C THR A 80 -1.96 13.09 22.51
N ASN A 81 -2.57 11.92 22.32
CA ASN A 81 -4.02 11.68 22.42
C ASN A 81 -4.88 12.56 21.48
N LYS A 82 -4.26 13.29 20.53
CA LYS A 82 -4.97 14.16 19.59
C LYS A 82 -5.47 13.35 18.40
N ILE A 83 -6.61 13.76 17.85
CA ILE A 83 -7.10 13.22 16.59
C ILE A 83 -6.31 13.87 15.45
N LYS A 84 -5.74 13.05 14.57
CA LYS A 84 -5.02 13.49 13.37
C LYS A 84 -5.46 12.68 12.16
N ARG A 85 -5.19 13.22 10.97
CA ARG A 85 -5.27 12.44 9.73
C ARG A 85 -4.25 11.31 9.77
N ALA A 86 -4.66 10.13 9.33
CA ALA A 86 -3.82 8.96 9.20
C ALA A 86 -2.70 9.21 8.17
N ASP A 87 -1.50 8.82 8.54
CA ASP A 87 -0.37 8.72 7.63
C ASP A 87 -0.16 7.25 7.22
N LEU A 88 0.80 7.00 6.31
CA LEU A 88 1.07 5.65 5.83
C LEU A 88 1.41 4.65 6.96
N ILE A 89 2.02 5.09 8.07
CA ILE A 89 2.31 4.18 9.19
C ILE A 89 1.02 3.76 9.90
N ASP A 90 0.03 4.65 9.99
CA ASP A 90 -1.26 4.34 10.59
C ASP A 90 -2.03 3.29 9.78
N TYR A 91 -2.08 3.40 8.45
CA TYR A 91 -2.72 2.39 7.59
C TYR A 91 -2.08 1.00 7.75
N ILE A 92 -0.75 0.93 7.72
CA ILE A 92 -0.02 -0.34 7.92
C ILE A 92 -0.35 -0.94 9.30
N ASN A 93 -0.32 -0.13 10.35
CA ASN A 93 -0.54 -0.62 11.71
C ASN A 93 -1.98 -1.06 11.95
N GLU A 94 -2.96 -0.35 11.38
CA GLU A 94 -4.37 -0.68 11.51
C GLU A 94 -4.67 -2.02 10.83
N ILE A 95 -4.20 -2.20 9.58
CA ILE A 95 -4.36 -3.47 8.86
C ILE A 95 -3.63 -4.60 9.58
N LYS A 96 -2.42 -4.38 10.07
CA LYS A 96 -1.67 -5.35 10.88
C LYS A 96 -2.44 -5.78 12.12
N TYR A 97 -3.08 -4.84 12.81
CA TYR A 97 -3.86 -5.13 14.00
C TYR A 97 -5.08 -5.99 13.65
N ILE A 98 -5.81 -5.63 12.60
CA ILE A 98 -7.02 -6.32 12.14
C ILE A 98 -6.71 -7.73 11.60
N LYS A 99 -5.61 -7.88 10.85
CA LYS A 99 -5.23 -9.11 10.16
C LYS A 99 -4.19 -9.93 10.93
N ARG A 100 -4.08 -9.73 12.24
CA ARG A 100 -3.15 -10.51 13.08
C ARG A 100 -3.68 -11.95 13.25
N PRO A 101 -2.83 -12.98 13.16
CA PRO A 101 -1.37 -12.94 12.91
C PRO A 101 -0.96 -12.92 11.43
N ASP A 102 -1.89 -13.20 10.53
CA ASP A 102 -1.63 -13.58 9.13
C ASP A 102 -0.88 -12.53 8.30
N TRP A 103 -0.98 -11.24 8.65
CA TRP A 103 -0.32 -10.15 7.92
C TRP A 103 0.88 -9.53 8.67
N ALA A 104 1.40 -10.17 9.72
CA ALA A 104 2.46 -9.59 10.54
C ALA A 104 3.79 -9.40 9.78
N VAL A 105 4.13 -10.33 8.87
CA VAL A 105 5.35 -10.30 8.06
C VAL A 105 5.27 -9.21 7.00
N GLN A 106 4.17 -9.19 6.24
CA GLN A 106 3.93 -8.22 5.18
C GLN A 106 3.78 -6.80 5.73
N ALA A 107 3.26 -6.65 6.96
CA ALA A 107 3.30 -5.36 7.64
C ALA A 107 4.74 -4.86 7.85
N GLN A 108 5.68 -5.75 8.17
CA GLN A 108 7.09 -5.39 8.36
C GLN A 108 7.75 -5.00 7.02
N GLU A 109 7.39 -5.70 5.94
CA GLU A 109 7.80 -5.36 4.57
C GLU A 109 7.25 -4.00 4.15
N ALA A 110 5.96 -3.73 4.38
CA ALA A 110 5.33 -2.43 4.14
C ALA A 110 6.00 -1.30 4.94
N HIS A 111 6.35 -1.53 6.21
CA HIS A 111 7.13 -0.59 7.00
C HIS A 111 8.52 -0.32 6.40
N SER A 112 9.14 -1.35 5.83
CA SER A 112 10.44 -1.24 5.18
C SER A 112 10.36 -0.38 3.91
N ILE A 113 9.35 -0.62 3.05
CA ILE A 113 9.08 0.22 1.87
C ILE A 113 8.86 1.67 2.28
N ARG A 114 7.99 1.93 3.27
CA ARG A 114 7.74 3.29 3.79
C ARG A 114 9.04 3.99 4.24
N LYS A 115 9.88 3.28 4.99
CA LYS A 115 11.18 3.83 5.45
C LYS A 115 12.09 4.15 4.26
N LYS A 116 12.17 3.28 3.26
CA LYS A 116 12.99 3.50 2.05
C LYS A 116 12.47 4.65 1.18
N ARG A 117 11.15 4.76 0.99
CA ARG A 117 10.53 5.94 0.34
C ARG A 117 10.94 7.24 1.03
N ASN A 118 10.93 7.24 2.36
CA ASN A 118 11.25 8.45 3.13
C ASN A 118 12.71 8.93 2.92
N LEU A 119 13.64 8.06 2.52
CA LEU A 119 15.02 8.46 2.18
C LEU A 119 15.08 9.41 0.97
N VAL A 120 14.04 9.41 0.12
CA VAL A 120 13.97 10.26 -1.08
C VAL A 120 13.51 11.69 -0.76
N HIS A 121 13.05 11.99 0.46
CA HIS A 121 12.69 13.37 0.82
C HIS A 121 13.93 14.27 0.87
N ALA A 122 13.82 15.50 0.36
CA ALA A 122 14.93 16.44 0.21
C ALA A 122 15.70 16.73 1.51
N LYS A 123 15.02 16.71 2.67
CA LYS A 123 15.65 16.86 4.00
C LYS A 123 16.55 15.67 4.40
N LEU A 124 16.36 14.50 3.76
CA LEU A 124 17.08 13.26 4.00
C LEU A 124 18.00 12.87 2.83
N CYS A 125 17.92 13.55 1.68
CA CYS A 125 18.70 13.31 0.46
C CYS A 125 20.21 13.59 0.57
N ILE A 126 20.77 13.62 1.78
CA ILE A 126 22.19 13.91 2.03
C ILE A 126 23.07 12.68 1.74
N ASN A 127 22.54 11.46 1.80
CA ASN A 127 23.28 10.21 1.55
C ASN A 127 22.81 9.51 0.27
N ASN A 128 23.39 9.85 -0.89
CA ASN A 128 23.08 9.18 -2.17
C ASN A 128 23.48 7.68 -2.18
N ASP A 129 24.47 7.27 -1.36
CA ASP A 129 24.98 5.89 -1.34
C ASP A 129 23.99 4.87 -0.76
N GLU A 130 22.96 5.33 -0.04
CA GLU A 130 21.94 4.46 0.56
C GLU A 130 20.86 3.98 -0.44
N ILE A 131 20.74 4.63 -1.61
CA ILE A 131 19.73 4.30 -2.63
C ILE A 131 20.42 3.69 -3.84
N ASN A 132 20.37 2.37 -3.93
CA ASN A 132 21.02 1.59 -4.99
C ASN A 132 20.10 0.47 -5.52
N GLU A 133 20.63 -0.28 -6.48
CA GLU A 133 19.93 -1.39 -7.15
C GLU A 133 19.41 -2.42 -6.15
N THR A 134 20.25 -2.86 -5.21
CA THR A 134 19.91 -3.88 -4.20
C THR A 134 18.73 -3.42 -3.34
N VAL A 135 18.74 -2.15 -2.91
CA VAL A 135 17.64 -1.57 -2.12
C VAL A 135 16.35 -1.51 -2.94
N CYS A 136 16.42 -1.10 -4.20
CA CYS A 136 15.24 -1.05 -5.06
C CYS A 136 14.67 -2.45 -5.35
N ARG A 137 15.53 -3.44 -5.62
CA ARG A 137 15.12 -4.83 -5.83
C ARG A 137 14.39 -5.38 -4.61
N GLN A 138 14.93 -5.15 -3.41
CA GLN A 138 14.30 -5.56 -2.15
C GLN A 138 12.94 -4.88 -1.95
N VAL A 139 12.82 -3.59 -2.26
CA VAL A 139 11.55 -2.86 -2.16
C VAL A 139 10.51 -3.39 -3.15
N ILE A 140 10.91 -3.73 -4.37
CA ILE A 140 10.02 -4.36 -5.36
C ILE A 140 9.53 -5.73 -4.86
N GLU A 141 10.41 -6.55 -4.31
CA GLU A 141 10.07 -7.86 -3.75
C GLU A 141 9.07 -7.74 -2.58
N TYR A 142 9.35 -6.83 -1.63
CA TYR A 142 8.45 -6.52 -0.52
C TYR A 142 7.09 -6.04 -1.00
N LEU A 143 7.05 -5.19 -2.03
CA LEU A 143 5.81 -4.72 -2.59
C LEU A 143 5.01 -5.89 -3.18
N GLN A 144 5.65 -6.76 -3.97
CA GLN A 144 5.01 -7.95 -4.52
C GLN A 144 4.45 -8.88 -3.43
N ASN A 145 5.17 -9.07 -2.33
CA ASN A 145 4.70 -9.88 -1.21
C ASN A 145 3.44 -9.28 -0.55
N VAL A 146 3.39 -7.95 -0.39
CA VAL A 146 2.19 -7.25 0.09
C VAL A 146 1.04 -7.41 -0.90
N LEU A 147 1.27 -7.19 -2.20
CA LEU A 147 0.23 -7.28 -3.25
C LEU A 147 -0.40 -8.68 -3.33
N ARG A 148 0.40 -9.74 -3.20
CA ARG A 148 -0.12 -11.13 -3.20
C ARG A 148 -1.15 -11.37 -2.10
N THR A 149 -1.04 -10.69 -0.95
CA THR A 149 -2.03 -10.82 0.14
C THR A 149 -3.38 -10.19 -0.19
N ARG A 150 -3.45 -9.34 -1.22
CA ARG A 150 -4.71 -8.80 -1.78
C ARG A 150 -5.27 -9.64 -2.92
N GLY A 151 -4.64 -10.76 -3.27
CA GLY A 151 -5.06 -11.58 -4.42
C GLY A 151 -4.72 -10.95 -5.78
N VAL A 152 -3.65 -10.14 -5.83
CA VAL A 152 -3.11 -9.50 -7.04
C VAL A 152 -1.82 -10.19 -7.47
#